data_AF-A0A962JT43-F1
#
_entry.id   AF-A0A962JT43-F1
#
_cell.length_a   1.000
_cell.length_b   1.000
_cell.length_c   1.000
_cell.angle_alpha   90.00
_cell.angle_beta   90.00
_cell.angle_gamma   90.00
#
_symmetry.space_group_name_H-M   'P 1'
#
loop_
_entity.id
_entity.type
_entity.pdbx_description
1 polymer ?
#
loop_
_entity_poly.entity_id
_entity_poly.type
_entity_poly.pdbx_seq_one_letter_code
_entity_poly.pdbx_strand_id
1 'polypeptide(L)'
;MNDSEFDLNMNLEIEGSNLSVIGVGRMGCGIALSFAYAGYPITLVDSEDRSEQRFAELVAATLPLLQADLDFLKSVSVISEPQSTEILARISIVPKANAASYLQQADFIFEAVSEVVEIKKSTYAWLNDIAS
;
A
#
# COMPACT_ATOMS: atom_id res chain seq x y z
N MET A 1 -34.56 17.92 20.85
CA MET A 1 -33.84 18.11 19.58
C MET A 1 -32.82 16.98 19.54
N ASN A 2 -33.15 15.90 18.82
CA ASN A 2 -32.25 14.77 18.66
C ASN A 2 -31.27 15.07 17.51
N ASP A 3 -30.00 14.85 17.81
CA ASP A 3 -29.00 14.07 17.08
C ASP A 3 -28.87 14.27 15.56
N SER A 4 -27.76 14.89 15.19
CA SER A 4 -26.93 14.39 14.09
C SER A 4 -25.47 14.52 14.52
N GLU A 5 -25.04 13.61 15.39
CA GLU A 5 -23.63 13.23 15.47
C GLU A 5 -23.24 12.79 14.05
N PHE A 6 -22.27 13.49 13.46
CA PHE A 6 -21.66 13.05 12.22
C PHE A 6 -20.94 11.75 12.57
N ASP A 7 -21.49 10.62 12.13
CA ASP A 7 -20.93 9.31 12.39
C ASP A 7 -19.58 9.20 11.66
N LEU A 8 -18.50 9.52 12.37
CA LEU A 8 -17.12 9.40 11.90
C LEU A 8 -16.70 7.93 11.74
N ASN A 9 -17.56 6.98 12.12
CA ASN A 9 -17.40 5.57 11.82
C ASN A 9 -18.00 5.25 10.45
N MET A 10 -17.40 5.79 9.38
CA MET A 10 -17.38 5.03 8.13
C MET A 10 -16.47 3.83 8.35
N ASN A 11 -16.97 2.82 9.05
CA ASN A 11 -16.47 1.47 8.92
C ASN A 11 -16.75 1.09 7.46
N LEU A 12 -15.83 1.42 6.57
CA LEU A 12 -15.74 0.68 5.32
C LEU A 12 -15.68 -0.79 5.72
N GLU A 13 -16.62 -1.60 5.24
CA GLU A 13 -16.63 -3.05 5.40
C GLU A 13 -15.46 -3.66 4.60
N ILE A 14 -14.22 -3.32 4.95
CA ILE A 14 -12.96 -3.86 4.41
C ILE A 14 -12.44 -4.96 5.35
N GLU A 15 -13.23 -5.37 6.34
CA GLU A 15 -12.87 -6.44 7.26
C GLU A 15 -12.65 -7.75 6.48
N GLY A 16 -11.39 -8.15 6.33
CA GLY A 16 -10.99 -9.32 5.53
C GLY A 16 -10.69 -9.04 4.05
N SER A 17 -10.73 -7.79 3.58
CA SER A 17 -10.40 -7.47 2.18
C SER A 17 -8.90 -7.52 1.90
N ASN A 18 -8.55 -8.07 0.75
CA ASN A 18 -7.19 -8.10 0.23
C ASN A 18 -6.91 -6.81 -0.56
N LEU A 19 -6.06 -5.96 0.00
CA LEU A 19 -5.71 -4.67 -0.59
C LEU A 19 -4.35 -4.75 -1.29
N SER A 20 -4.26 -4.16 -2.48
CA SER A 20 -3.00 -4.02 -3.21
C SER A 20 -2.79 -2.61 -3.73
N VAL A 21 -1.54 -2.16 -3.74
CA VAL A 21 -1.11 -0.88 -4.34
C VAL A 21 -0.05 -1.18 -5.38
N ILE A 22 -0.19 -0.64 -6.58
CA ILE A 22 0.78 -0.81 -7.67
C ILE A 22 1.67 0.43 -7.76
N GLY A 23 2.95 0.27 -7.45
CA GLY A 23 3.97 1.31 -7.50
C GLY A 23 4.58 1.59 -6.12
N VAL A 24 5.88 1.31 -5.97
CA VAL A 24 6.64 1.50 -4.72
C VAL A 24 7.28 2.89 -4.65
N GLY A 25 6.52 3.91 -5.06
CA GLY A 25 6.91 5.31 -4.96
C GLY A 25 6.30 5.99 -3.73
N ARG A 26 6.58 7.28 -3.53
CA ARG A 26 6.05 8.06 -2.39
C ARG A 26 4.54 7.96 -2.23
N MET A 27 3.79 8.07 -3.33
CA MET A 27 2.33 7.96 -3.30
C MET A 27 1.87 6.56 -2.89
N GLY A 28 2.48 5.52 -3.47
CA GLY A 28 2.14 4.14 -3.12
C GLY A 28 2.46 3.81 -1.66
N CYS A 29 3.58 4.29 -1.14
CA CYS A 29 3.92 4.19 0.28
C CYS A 29 2.87 4.87 1.17
N GLY A 30 2.45 6.09 0.84
CA GLY A 30 1.45 6.81 1.63
C GLY A 30 0.07 6.13 1.63
N ILE A 31 -0.35 5.59 0.47
CA ILE A 31 -1.59 4.81 0.37
C ILE A 31 -1.48 3.54 1.22
N ALA A 32 -0.39 2.78 1.06
CA ALA A 32 -0.13 1.57 1.84
C ALA A 32 -0.15 1.85 3.35
N LEU A 33 0.54 2.92 3.77
CA LEU A 33 0.61 3.30 5.17
C LEU A 33 -0.75 3.72 5.73
N SER A 34 -1.59 4.39 4.93
CA SER A 34 -2.93 4.79 5.36
C SER A 34 -3.81 3.59 5.70
N PHE A 35 -3.79 2.55 4.87
CA PHE A 35 -4.54 1.32 5.13
C PHE A 35 -3.95 0.51 6.28
N ALA A 36 -2.62 0.40 6.33
CA ALA A 36 -1.93 -0.26 7.42
C ALA A 36 -2.21 0.41 8.78
N TYR A 37 -2.23 1.74 8.82
CA TYR A 37 -2.60 2.55 9.97
C TYR A 37 -4.06 2.29 10.41
N ALA A 38 -4.97 2.13 9.46
CA ALA A 38 -6.36 1.75 9.72
C ALA A 38 -6.54 0.27 10.10
N GLY A 39 -5.47 -0.52 10.16
CA GLY A 39 -5.48 -1.91 10.61
C GLY A 39 -5.55 -2.96 9.49
N TYR A 40 -5.56 -2.55 8.22
CA TYR A 40 -5.70 -3.47 7.09
C TYR A 40 -4.34 -3.97 6.58
N PRO A 41 -4.16 -5.29 6.37
CA PRO A 41 -3.03 -5.83 5.61
C PRO A 41 -3.03 -5.28 4.19
N ILE A 42 -1.86 -4.93 3.67
CA ILE A 42 -1.76 -4.38 2.31
C ILE A 42 -0.48 -4.83 1.61
N THR A 43 -0.63 -5.12 0.32
CA THR A 43 0.48 -5.51 -0.56
C THR A 43 0.91 -4.32 -1.42
N LEU A 44 2.15 -3.87 -1.25
CA LEU A 44 2.78 -2.83 -2.06
C LEU A 44 3.62 -3.49 -3.17
N VAL A 45 3.12 -3.43 -4.39
CA VAL A 45 3.64 -4.16 -5.55
C VAL A 45 4.55 -3.25 -6.38
N ASP A 46 5.73 -3.75 -6.74
CA ASP A 46 6.55 -3.12 -7.78
C ASP A 46 5.93 -3.33 -9.17
N SER A 47 5.77 -2.25 -9.93
CA SER A 47 5.23 -2.27 -11.28
C SER A 47 6.29 -2.53 -12.35
N GLU A 48 7.56 -2.49 -11.99
CA GLU A 48 8.68 -2.72 -12.90
C GLU A 48 9.21 -4.14 -12.79
N ASP A 49 9.63 -4.69 -13.93
CA ASP A 49 10.37 -5.95 -13.99
C ASP A 49 11.83 -5.68 -13.58
N ARG A 50 12.15 -5.94 -12.32
CA ARG A 50 13.48 -5.77 -11.74
C ARG A 50 14.18 -7.10 -11.50
N SER A 51 15.51 -7.08 -11.52
CA SER A 51 16.28 -8.17 -10.94
C SER A 51 16.11 -8.22 -9.42
N GLU A 52 16.34 -9.38 -8.82
CA GLU A 52 16.29 -9.56 -7.36
C GLU A 52 17.14 -8.53 -6.61
N GLN A 53 18.37 -8.26 -7.10
CA GLN A 53 19.25 -7.25 -6.51
C GLN A 53 18.63 -5.85 -6.54
N ARG A 54 18.07 -5.43 -7.69
CA ARG A 54 17.45 -4.09 -7.82
C ARG A 54 16.17 -3.99 -7.00
N PHE A 55 15.44 -5.08 -6.85
CA PHE A 55 14.28 -5.12 -5.97
C PHE A 55 14.69 -5.02 -4.49
N ALA A 56 15.76 -5.69 -4.07
CA ALA A 56 16.29 -5.55 -2.71
C ALA A 56 16.75 -4.10 -2.41
N GLU A 57 17.41 -3.46 -3.38
CA GLU A 57 17.78 -2.03 -3.30
C GLU A 57 16.55 -1.13 -3.19
N LEU A 58 15.49 -1.41 -3.95
CA LEU A 58 14.21 -0.71 -3.87
C LEU A 58 13.62 -0.84 -2.46
N VAL A 59 13.49 -2.06 -1.93
CA VAL A 59 12.95 -2.32 -0.58
C VAL A 59 13.77 -1.57 0.48
N ALA A 60 15.10 -1.62 0.38
CA ALA A 60 16.00 -0.92 1.29
C ALA A 60 15.84 0.61 1.24
N ALA A 61 15.49 1.18 0.07
CA ALA A 61 15.18 2.59 -0.08
C ALA A 61 13.75 2.96 0.37
N THR A 62 12.82 2.02 0.31
CA THR A 62 11.41 2.23 0.66
C THR A 62 11.15 2.19 2.17
N LEU A 63 11.78 1.26 2.90
CA LEU A 63 11.57 1.13 4.36
C LEU A 63 11.84 2.43 5.14
N PRO A 64 12.91 3.20 4.86
CA PRO A 64 13.13 4.50 5.51
C PRO A 64 12.03 5.53 5.22
N LEU A 65 11.37 5.49 4.05
CA LEU A 65 10.27 6.41 3.73
C LEU A 65 9.04 6.10 4.60
N LEU A 66 8.67 4.82 4.70
CA LEU A 66 7.58 4.37 5.57
C LEU A 66 7.88 4.70 7.04
N GLN A 67 9.12 4.47 7.47
CA GLN A 67 9.54 4.77 8.84
C GLN A 67 9.50 6.27 9.14
N ALA A 68 9.93 7.12 8.19
CA ALA A 68 9.89 8.57 8.38
C ALA A 68 8.45 9.10 8.60
N ASP A 69 7.48 8.56 7.86
CA ASP A 69 6.07 8.92 8.03
C ASP A 69 5.54 8.44 9.40
N LEU A 70 5.91 7.25 9.85
CA LEU A 70 5.56 6.73 11.19
C LEU A 70 6.24 7.52 12.32
N ASP A 71 7.51 7.90 12.15
CA ASP A 71 8.26 8.72 13.10
C ASP A 71 7.62 10.10 13.24
N PHE A 72 7.12 10.68 12.14
CA PHE A 72 6.34 11.90 12.20
C PHE A 72 5.08 11.72 13.06
N LEU A 73 4.29 10.67 12.84
CA LEU A 73 3.09 10.38 13.64
C LEU A 73 3.40 10.15 15.14
N LYS A 74 4.54 9.51 15.45
CA LYS A 74 5.04 9.38 16.83
C LYS A 74 5.41 10.74 17.43
N SER A 75 6.08 11.61 16.67
CA SER A 75 6.52 12.93 17.13
C SER A 75 5.36 13.84 17.54
N VAL A 76 4.18 13.65 16.93
CA VAL A 76 2.93 14.34 17.27
C VAL A 76 2.01 13.53 18.18
N SER A 77 2.51 12.44 18.77
CA SER A 77 1.79 11.57 19.73
C SER A 77 0.50 10.94 19.20
N VAL A 78 0.39 10.75 17.88
CA VAL A 78 -0.77 10.06 17.26
C VAL A 78 -0.66 8.54 17.44
N ILE A 79 0.57 8.00 17.41
CA ILE A 79 0.85 6.58 17.65
C ILE A 79 2.03 6.41 18.62
N SER A 80 2.09 5.23 19.23
CA SER A 80 3.21 4.75 20.04
C SER A 80 4.20 3.91 19.21
N GLU A 81 5.38 3.63 19.78
CA GLU A 81 6.38 2.75 19.14
C GLU A 81 5.86 1.32 18.84
N PRO A 82 5.12 0.65 19.76
CA PRO A 82 4.53 -0.65 19.45
C PRO A 82 3.54 -0.56 18.28
N GLN A 83 2.67 0.46 18.25
CA GLN A 83 1.72 0.67 17.16
C GLN A 83 2.45 0.93 15.84
N SER A 84 3.52 1.73 15.82
CA SER A 84 4.36 1.93 14.64
C SER A 84 4.89 0.60 14.09
N THR A 85 5.36 -0.29 14.98
CA THR A 85 5.86 -1.61 14.60
C THR A 85 4.75 -2.48 14.01
N GLU A 86 3.57 -2.49 14.64
CA GLU A 86 2.39 -3.24 14.17
C GLU A 86 1.88 -2.73 12.81
N ILE A 87 1.88 -1.42 12.59
CA ILE A 87 1.47 -0.80 11.31
C ILE A 87 2.43 -1.21 10.21
N LEU A 88 3.74 -1.07 10.44
CA LEU A 88 4.74 -1.43 9.42
C LEU A 88 4.66 -2.91 9.05
N ALA A 89 4.39 -3.79 10.03
CA ALA A 89 4.25 -5.23 9.82
C ALA A 89 3.05 -5.62 8.94
N ARG A 90 2.07 -4.73 8.72
CA ARG A 90 0.93 -4.95 7.81
C ARG A 90 1.27 -4.70 6.35
N ILE A 91 2.41 -4.10 6.05
CA ILE A 91 2.82 -3.75 4.69
C ILE A 91 3.77 -4.82 4.15
N SER A 92 3.36 -5.52 3.10
CA SER A 92 4.22 -6.46 2.37
C SER A 92 4.65 -5.85 1.05
N ILE A 93 5.97 -5.70 0.81
CA ILE A 93 6.49 -5.22 -0.47
C ILE A 93 6.83 -6.42 -1.35
N VAL A 94 6.26 -6.49 -2.56
CA VAL A 94 6.41 -7.66 -3.45
C VAL A 94 6.91 -7.25 -4.84
N PRO A 95 7.78 -8.06 -5.47
CA PRO A 95 8.22 -7.80 -6.84
C PRO A 95 7.09 -8.16 -7.81
N LYS A 96 7.11 -7.53 -9.00
CA LYS A 96 6.13 -7.81 -10.07
C LYS A 96 5.99 -9.30 -10.40
N ALA A 97 7.11 -10.02 -10.46
CA ALA A 97 7.16 -11.45 -10.78
C ALA A 97 6.34 -12.32 -9.80
N ASN A 98 6.13 -11.86 -8.57
CA ASN A 98 5.40 -12.59 -7.53
C ASN A 98 4.02 -11.97 -7.24
N ALA A 99 3.61 -10.96 -8.01
CA ALA A 99 2.41 -10.18 -7.72
C ALA A 99 1.10 -10.91 -8.09
N ALA A 100 1.13 -11.84 -9.04
CA ALA A 100 -0.07 -12.43 -9.63
C ALA A 100 -1.04 -13.00 -8.59
N SER A 101 -0.55 -13.78 -7.62
CA SER A 101 -1.40 -14.38 -6.59
C SER A 101 -2.04 -13.34 -5.67
N TYR A 102 -1.34 -12.25 -5.36
CA TYR A 102 -1.88 -11.17 -4.53
C TYR A 102 -2.95 -10.39 -5.29
N LEU A 103 -2.71 -10.12 -6.57
CA LEU A 103 -3.61 -9.33 -7.41
C LEU A 103 -4.87 -10.09 -7.81
N GLN A 104 -4.80 -11.39 -8.03
CA GLN A 104 -5.98 -12.23 -8.29
C GLN A 104 -6.91 -12.36 -7.07
N GLN A 105 -6.34 -12.23 -5.87
CA GLN A 105 -7.10 -12.28 -4.62
C GLN A 105 -7.53 -10.88 -4.14
N ALA A 106 -7.05 -9.82 -4.77
CA ALA A 106 -7.29 -8.45 -4.34
C ALA A 106 -8.74 -8.04 -4.61
N ASP A 107 -9.42 -7.56 -3.57
CA ASP A 107 -10.74 -6.94 -3.70
C ASP A 107 -10.60 -5.52 -4.27
N PHE A 108 -9.51 -4.83 -3.91
CA PHE A 108 -9.19 -3.49 -4.38
C PHE A 108 -7.72 -3.35 -4.76
N ILE A 109 -7.49 -2.75 -5.93
CA ILE A 109 -6.16 -2.43 -6.44
C ILE A 109 -6.08 -0.90 -6.64
N PHE A 110 -5.13 -0.26 -5.97
CA PHE A 110 -4.84 1.16 -6.13
C PHE A 110 -3.62 1.34 -7.04
N GLU A 111 -3.78 2.05 -8.15
CA GLU A 111 -2.66 2.40 -9.03
C GLU A 111 -1.96 3.66 -8.53
N ALA A 112 -0.64 3.58 -8.35
CA ALA A 112 0.21 4.66 -7.86
C ALA A 112 1.57 4.69 -8.59
N VAL A 113 1.59 4.31 -9.88
CA VAL A 113 2.78 4.37 -10.73
C VAL A 113 3.03 5.81 -11.18
N SER A 114 4.21 6.05 -11.76
CA SER A 114 4.60 7.36 -12.29
C SER A 114 3.53 7.95 -13.22
N GLU A 115 3.34 9.28 -13.16
CA GLU A 115 2.40 10.05 -13.99
C GLU A 115 2.89 10.21 -15.43
N VAL A 116 3.20 9.08 -16.06
CA VAL A 116 3.61 8.94 -17.45
C VAL A 116 2.59 8.03 -18.11
N VAL A 117 1.90 8.55 -19.11
CA VAL A 117 0.75 7.89 -19.78
C VAL A 117 1.08 6.46 -20.22
N GLU A 118 2.25 6.24 -20.81
CA GLU A 118 2.65 4.92 -21.30
C GLU A 118 2.93 3.92 -20.15
N ILE A 119 3.44 4.40 -19.02
CA ILE A 119 3.62 3.57 -17.81
C ILE A 119 2.26 3.18 -17.24
N LYS A 120 1.31 4.12 -17.13
CA LYS A 120 -0.05 3.79 -16.69
C LYS A 120 -0.75 2.81 -17.63
N LYS A 121 -0.71 3.04 -18.94
CA LYS A 121 -1.32 2.11 -19.93
C LYS A 121 -0.76 0.70 -19.84
N SER A 122 0.57 0.58 -19.81
CA SER A 122 1.23 -0.74 -19.68
C SER A 122 0.90 -1.43 -18.35
N THR A 123 0.76 -0.66 -17.27
CA THR A 123 0.33 -1.16 -15.97
C THR A 123 -1.12 -1.65 -16.01
N TYR A 124 -2.05 -0.90 -16.58
CA TYR A 124 -3.46 -1.33 -16.73
C TYR A 124 -3.59 -2.56 -17.62
N ALA A 125 -2.84 -2.65 -18.72
CA ALA A 125 -2.83 -3.83 -19.57
C ALA A 125 -2.35 -5.07 -18.78
N TRP A 126 -1.26 -4.94 -18.03
CA TRP A 126 -0.74 -5.99 -17.18
C TRP A 126 -1.74 -6.43 -16.10
N LEU A 127 -2.42 -5.49 -15.43
CA LEU A 127 -3.46 -5.81 -14.46
C LEU A 127 -4.66 -6.53 -15.09
N ASN A 128 -5.08 -6.11 -16.28
CA ASN A 128 -6.15 -6.75 -17.03
C ASN A 128 -5.81 -8.22 -17.38
N ASP A 129 -4.56 -8.47 -17.75
CA ASP A 129 -4.08 -9.83 -18.08
C ASP A 129 -4.05 -10.75 -16.85
N ILE A 130 -3.79 -10.21 -15.65
CA ILE A 130 -3.80 -10.99 -14.40
C ILE A 130 -5.23 -11.31 -13.93
N ALA A 131 -6.16 -10.38 -14.15
CA ALA A 131 -7.55 -10.48 -13.68
C ALA A 131 -8.47 -11.30 -14.61
N SER A 132 -7.98 -11.67 -15.80
CA SER A 132 -8.71 -12.50 -16.79
C SER A 132 -8.53 -13.99 -16.53
#